data_AF-A0A2V5UPC0-F1
#
_entry.id   AF-A0A2V5UPC0-F1
#
_cell.length_a   1.000
_cell.length_b   1.000
_cell.length_c   1.000
_cell.angle_alpha   90.00
_cell.angle_beta   90.00
_cell.angle_gamma   90.00
#
_symmetry.space_group_name_H-M   'P 1'
#
loop_
_entity.id
_entity.type
_entity.pdbx_description
1 polymer ?
#
loop_
_entity_poly.entity_id
_entity_poly.type
_entity_poly.pdbx_seq_one_letter_code
_entity_poly.pdbx_strand_id
1 'polypeptide(L)' 'MRLGYLYSRYPVISHTFCDMEMLALERLGWTLEIGSVYSPLASLRHEHITRLRAPVRYAPPQ' A
#
# COMPACT_ATOMS: atom_id res chain seq x y z
N MET A 1 15.01 4.42 -8.35
CA MET A 1 14.65 5.43 -7.32
C MET A 1 13.74 4.79 -6.27
N ARG A 2 13.70 5.33 -5.05
CA ARG A 2 12.87 4.83 -3.94
C ARG A 2 11.80 5.86 -3.58
N LEU A 3 10.58 5.41 -3.30
CA LEU A 3 9.46 6.26 -2.91
C LEU A 3 8.71 5.65 -1.73
N GLY A 4 8.39 6.47 -0.73
CA GLY A 4 7.62 6.08 0.45
C GLY A 4 6.18 6.54 0.36
N TYR A 5 5.24 5.65 0.66
CA TYR A 5 3.82 5.97 0.87
C TYR A 5 3.50 5.86 2.36
N LEU A 6 2.82 6.86 2.92
CA LEU A 6 2.40 6.86 4.31
C LEU A 6 0.89 7.06 4.41
N TYR A 7 0.21 6.11 5.05
CA TYR A 7 -1.23 6.16 5.28
C TYR A 7 -1.56 6.15 6.77
N SER A 8 -2.62 6.84 7.16
CA SER A 8 -3.25 6.59 8.46
C SER A 8 -3.68 5.12 8.56
N ARG A 9 -4.40 4.60 7.55
CA ARG A 9 -4.79 3.19 7.47
C ARG A 9 -4.64 2.67 6.04
N TYR A 10 -4.10 1.47 5.89
CA TYR A 10 -3.93 0.81 4.61
C TYR A 10 -3.95 -0.71 4.77
N PRO A 11 -4.44 -1.49 3.81
CA PRO A 11 -5.28 -1.07 2.69
C PRO A 11 -6.68 -0.60 3.11
N VAL A 12 -7.31 0.23 2.27
CA VAL A 12 -8.71 0.66 2.39
C VAL A 12 -9.36 0.60 1.01
N ILE A 13 -10.61 0.12 0.91
CA ILE A 13 -11.30 -0.12 -0.37
C ILE A 13 -11.37 1.14 -1.25
N SER A 14 -11.56 2.31 -0.64
CA SER A 14 -11.65 3.59 -1.37
C SER A 14 -10.31 4.11 -1.90
N HIS A 15 -9.20 3.40 -1.70
CA HIS A 15 -7.86 3.82 -2.15
C HIS A 15 -7.43 3.20 -3.50
N THR A 16 -8.37 2.71 -4.31
CA THR A 16 -8.08 2.09 -5.62
C THR A 16 -7.21 2.97 -6.52
N PHE A 17 -7.38 4.30 -6.48
CA PHE A 17 -6.52 5.23 -7.21
C PHE A 17 -5.05 5.13 -6.78
N CYS A 18 -4.79 5.15 -5.47
CA CYS A 18 -3.43 5.05 -4.96
C CYS A 18 -2.81 3.67 -5.24
N ASP A 19 -3.61 2.60 -5.16
CA ASP A 19 -3.14 1.24 -5.51
C ASP A 19 -2.71 1.15 -6.99
N MET A 20 -3.48 1.75 -7.90
CA MET A 20 -3.15 1.78 -9.33
C MET A 20 -1.89 2.59 -9.62
N GLU A 21 -1.72 3.73 -8.94
CA GLU A 21 -0.51 4.54 -9.03
C GLU A 21 0.72 3.75 -8.56
N MET A 22 0.65 3.13 -7.37
CA MET A 22 1.74 2.32 -6.83
C MET A 22 2.10 1.16 -7.77
N LEU A 23 1.10 0.49 -8.34
CA LEU A 23 1.32 -0.57 -9.33
C LEU A 23 2.01 -0.05 -10.61
N ALA A 24 1.62 1.13 -11.09
CA ALA A 24 2.25 1.74 -12.26
C ALA A 24 3.72 2.10 -11.97
N LEU A 25 3.99 2.66 -10.79
CA LEU A 25 5.35 2.99 -10.37
C LEU A 25 6.25 1.77 -10.23
N GLU A 26 5.76 0.67 -9.65
CA GLU A 26 6.52 -0.59 -9.61
C GLU A 26 6.86 -1.10 -11.02
N ARG A 27 5.92 -1.01 -11.97
CA ARG A 27 6.16 -1.40 -13.38
C ARG A 27 7.20 -0.51 -14.06
N LEU A 28 7.31 0.75 -13.64
CA LEU A 28 8.33 1.70 -14.10
C LEU A 28 9.69 1.50 -13.40
N GLY A 29 9.82 0.48 -12.53
CA GLY A 29 11.08 0.14 -11.86
C GLY A 29 11.32 0.92 -10.56
N TRP A 30 10.31 1.56 -10.00
CA TRP A 30 10.42 2.17 -8.67
C TRP A 30 10.37 1.13 -7.57
N THR A 31 11.21 1.30 -6.56
CA THR A 31 11.14 0.53 -5.32
C THR A 31 10.27 1.30 -4.34
N LEU A 32 9.12 0.73 -3.96
CA LEU A 32 8.19 1.36 -3.04
C LEU A 32 8.32 0.80 -1.62
N GLU A 33 8.11 1.65 -0.63
CA GLU A 33 7.87 1.24 0.76
C GLU A 33 6.56 1.84 1.25
N ILE A 34 5.71 1.01 1.84
CA ILE A 34 4.39 1.43 2.30
C ILE A 34 4.37 1.36 3.82
N GLY A 35 4.15 2.50 4.48
CA GLY A 35 3.94 2.61 5.91
C GLY A 35 2.47 2.86 6.24
N SER A 36 1.96 2.24 7.29
CA SER A 36 0.63 2.56 7.80
C SER A 36 0.55 2.54 9.33
N VAL A 37 -0.15 3.52 9.91
CA VAL A 37 -0.35 3.58 11.36
C VAL A 37 -1.28 2.47 11.83
N TYR A 38 -2.37 2.21 11.09
CA TYR A 38 -3.37 1.23 11.46
C TYR A 38 -3.49 0.10 10.43
N SER A 39 -3.66 -1.14 10.92
CA SER A 39 -4.00 -2.30 10.09
C SER A 39 -5.36 -2.12 9.39
N PRO A 40 -5.62 -2.81 8.26
CA PRO A 40 -6.91 -2.73 7.58
C PRO A 40 -8.05 -3.21 8.50
N LEU A 41 -9.22 -2.57 8.39
CA LEU A 41 -10.42 -2.97 9.16
C LEU A 41 -11.11 -4.21 8.58
N ALA A 42 -10.89 -4.50 7.30
CA ALA A 42 -11.49 -5.61 6.60
C ALA A 42 -10.42 -6.49 5.97
N SER A 43 -10.65 -7.80 5.99
CA SER A 43 -9.82 -8.77 5.25
C SER A 43 -10.01 -8.65 3.73
N LEU A 44 -11.10 -8.03 3.28
CA LEU A 44 -11.37 -7.80 1.87
C LEU A 44 -10.35 -6.82 1.29
N ARG A 45 -9.51 -7.31 0.38
CA ARG A 45 -8.54 -6.52 -0.38
C ARG A 45 -8.99 -6.53 -1.84
N HIS A 46 -8.93 -5.39 -2.50
CA HIS A 46 -9.05 -5.36 -3.96
C HIS A 46 -7.91 -6.18 -4.57
N GLU A 47 -8.19 -6.85 -5.69
CA GLU A 47 -7.21 -7.66 -6.44
C GLU A 47 -5.95 -6.86 -6.82
N HIS A 48 -6.04 -5.53 -6.91
CA HIS A 48 -4.89 -4.68 -7.20
C HIS A 48 -3.81 -4.72 -6.12
N ILE A 49 -4.20 -4.80 -4.84
CA ILE A 49 -3.27 -4.91 -3.72
C ILE A 49 -2.48 -6.22 -3.73
N THR A 50 -3.10 -7.33 -4.16
CA THR A 50 -2.41 -8.62 -4.20
C THR A 50 -1.29 -8.66 -5.24
N ARG A 51 -1.26 -7.68 -6.16
CA ARG A 51 -0.25 -7.53 -7.22
C ARG A 51 0.91 -6.62 -6.82
N LEU A 52 0.78 -5.81 -5.77
CA LEU A 52 1.87 -4.98 -5.26
C LEU A 52 2.94 -5.86 -4.63
N ARG A 53 4.20 -5.60 -4.97
CA ARG A 53 5.36 -6.28 -4.39
C ARG A 53 5.91 -5.55 -3.17
N ALA A 54 5.60 -4.26 -3.07
CA ALA A 54 6.02 -3.38 -2.01
C ALA A 54 5.62 -3.93 -0.63
N PRO A 55 6.56 -4.00 0.34
CA PRO A 55 6.21 -4.39 1.70
C PRO A 55 5.35 -3.31 2.35
N VAL A 56 4.32 -3.76 3.08
CA VAL A 56 3.51 -2.89 3.95
C VAL A 56 3.98 -3.08 5.39
N ARG A 57 4.46 -2.00 6.01
CA ARG A 57 4.89 -1.95 7.41
C ARG A 57 3.84 -1.24 8.24
N TYR A 58 3.34 -1.92 9.26
CA TYR A 58 2.41 -1.35 10.23
C TYR A 58 3.17 -0.79 11.43
N ALA A 59 2.66 0.29 12.01
CA ALA A 59 3.13 0.73 13.32
C ALA A 59 2.85 -0.35 14.39
N PRO A 60 3.64 -0.40 15.48
CA PRO A 60 3.34 -1.27 16.61
C PRO A 60 1.95 -0.99 17.17
N PRO A 61 1.25 -2.02 17.70
CA PRO A 61 0.00 -1.80 18.41
C PRO A 61 0.23 -0.85 19.60
N GLN A 62 -0.72 0.07 19.81
CA GLN A 62 -0.73 1.00 20.95
C GLN A 62 -1.44 0.39 22.16
#